data_AF-A0A5S9M1D5-F1
#
_entry.id   AF-A0A5S9M1D5-F1
#
_cell.length_a   1.000
_cell.length_b   1.000
_cell.length_c   1.000
_cell.angle_alpha   90.00
_cell.angle_beta   90.00
_cell.angle_gamma   90.00
#
_symmetry.space_group_name_H-M   'P 1'
#
loop_
_entity.id
_entity.type
_entity.pdbx_description
1 polymer ?
#
loop_
_entity_poly.entity_id
_entity_poly.type
_entity_poly.pdbx_seq_one_letter_code
_entity_poly.pdbx_strand_id
1 'polypeptide(L)' 'MEALTSASVCALTVYDMCKAIDKGMIIGPTYLIEKKTGGKNGDFHRASDI' A
#
# COMPACT_ATOMS: atom_id res chain seq x y z
N MET A 1 -0.47 -6.15 9.04
CA MET A 1 -1.67 -5.35 8.72
C MET A 1 -1.30 -3.87 8.70
N GLU A 2 -0.62 -3.44 9.75
CA GLU A 2 -0.02 -2.14 10.03
C GLU A 2 0.61 -1.48 8.79
N ALA A 3 1.45 -2.20 8.05
CA ALA A 3 2.10 -1.68 6.84
C ALA A 3 1.08 -1.30 5.73
N LEU A 4 0.12 -2.19 5.44
CA LEU A 4 -0.91 -1.94 4.42
C LEU A 4 -1.88 -0.86 4.88
N THR A 5 -2.25 -0.85 6.17
CA THR A 5 -3.11 0.19 6.74
C THR A 5 -2.43 1.55 6.66
N SER A 6 -1.14 1.64 7.03
CA SER A 6 -0.37 2.88 6.95
C SER A 6 -0.26 3.40 5.52
N ALA A 7 0.04 2.52 4.56
CA ALA A 7 0.09 2.88 3.14
C ALA A 7 -1.26 3.44 2.64
N SER A 8 -2.37 2.79 2.99
CA SER A 8 -3.71 3.24 2.61
C SER A 8 -4.09 4.59 3.25
N VAL A 9 -3.79 4.78 4.55
CA VAL A 9 -4.07 6.05 5.23
C VAL A 9 -3.24 7.19 4.61
N CYS A 10 -1.96 6.94 4.31
CA CYS A 10 -1.10 7.91 3.65
C CYS A 10 -1.65 8.31 2.27
N ALA A 11 -2.05 7.33 1.45
CA ALA A 11 -2.64 7.60 0.15
C ALA A 11 -3.97 8.39 0.25
N LEU A 12 -4.80 8.09 1.24
CA LEU A 12 -6.03 8.84 1.52
C LEU A 12 -5.72 10.27 1.96
N THR A 13 -4.67 10.51 2.74
CA THR A 13 -4.23 11.87 3.10
C THR A 13 -3.78 12.66 1.88
N VAL A 14 -3.05 12.05 0.96
CA VAL A 14 -2.65 12.70 -0.31
C VAL A 14 -3.88 13.06 -1.13
N TYR A 15 -4.84 12.14 -1.26
CA TYR A 15 -6.10 12.44 -1.93
C TYR A 15 -6.84 13.59 -1.25
N ASP A 16 -6.90 13.62 0.08
CA ASP A 16 -7.58 14.67 0.83
C ASP A 16 -7.03 16.08 0.52
N MET A 17 -5.70 16.18 0.40
CA MET A 17 -4.99 17.41 0.07
C MET A 17 -5.14 17.82 -1.40
N CYS A 18 -5.31 16.86 -2.33
CA CYS A 18 -5.31 17.11 -3.77
C CYS A 18 -6.71 17.08 -4.42
N LYS A 19 -7.76 16.62 -3.72
CA LYS A 19 -9.14 16.47 -4.24
C LYS A 19 -9.76 17.76 -4.78
N ALA A 20 -9.21 18.93 -4.42
CA ALA A 20 -9.67 20.22 -4.91
C ALA A 20 -9.21 20.49 -6.35
N ILE A 21 -8.09 19.88 -6.76
CA ILE A 21 -7.51 20.05 -8.09
C ILE A 21 -8.08 19.01 -9.05
N ASP A 22 -8.09 17.75 -8.63
CA ASP A 22 -8.60 16.64 -9.41
C ASP A 22 -9.32 15.63 -8.51
N LYS A 23 -10.58 15.31 -8.88
CA LYS A 23 -11.42 14.32 -8.19
C LYS A 23 -11.34 12.94 -8.83
N GLY A 24 -10.67 12.81 -9.98
CA GLY A 24 -10.49 11.57 -10.71
C GLY A 24 -9.32 10.71 -10.22
N MET A 25 -8.61 11.12 -9.17
CA MET A 25 -7.46 10.40 -8.63
C MET A 25 -7.86 8.99 -8.16
N ILE A 26 -7.15 7.98 -8.65
CA ILE A 26 -7.36 6.57 -8.26
C ILE A 26 -6.23 6.15 -7.32
N ILE A 27 -6.56 5.71 -6.12
CA ILE A 27 -5.60 5.14 -5.16
C ILE A 27 -5.49 3.62 -5.41
N GLY A 28 -4.30 3.15 -5.75
CA GLY A 28 -3.97 1.72 -5.82
C GLY A 28 -3.12 1.33 -7.04
N PRO A 29 -2.79 0.04 -7.18
CA PRO A 29 -3.12 -1.06 -6.27
C PRO A 29 -2.23 -1.07 -5.01
N THR A 30 -2.82 -1.35 -3.85
CA THR A 30 -2.09 -1.45 -2.57
C THR A 30 -1.78 -2.89 -2.24
N TYR A 31 -0.50 -3.21 -2.07
CA TYR A 31 -0.05 -4.57 -1.80
C TYR A 31 1.28 -4.57 -1.05
N LEU A 32 1.61 -5.72 -0.46
CA LEU A 32 2.89 -5.90 0.20
C LEU A 32 3.98 -6.15 -0.87
N ILE A 33 5.01 -5.32 -0.88
CA ILE A 33 6.13 -5.40 -1.84
C ILE A 33 7.18 -6.40 -1.35
N GLU A 34 7.51 -6.37 -0.06
CA GLU A 34 8.63 -7.11 0.51
C GLU A 34 8.28 -7.87 1.79
N LYS A 35 9.19 -8.80 2.11
CA LYS A 35 9.32 -9.69 3.25
C LYS A 35 8.47 -9.35 4.48
N LYS A 36 7.36 -10.09 4.66
CA LYS A 36 6.87 -10.33 6.03
C LYS A 36 7.87 -11.30 6.68
N THR A 37 8.86 -10.76 7.39
CA THR A 37 9.84 -11.58 8.12
C THR A 37 9.29 -12.01 9.47
N GLY A 38 9.43 -13.31 9.77
CA GLY A 38 9.05 -13.85 11.06
C GLY A 38 7.57 -14.23 11.21
N GLY A 39 7.35 -15.26 12.02
CA GLY A 39 6.06 -15.93 12.19
C GLY A 39 6.13 -17.39 11.71
N LYS A 40 5.15 -18.19 12.15
CA LYS A 40 5.12 -19.65 11.93
C LYS A 40 5.13 -20.08 10.45
N ASN A 41 4.83 -19.14 9.54
CA ASN A 41 4.67 -19.39 8.10
C ASN A 41 5.91 -19.00 7.26
N GLY A 42 7.01 -18.56 7.88
CA GLY A 42 8.23 -18.16 7.17
C GLY A 42 8.11 -16.83 6.42
N ASP A 43 9.15 -16.52 5.63
CA ASP A 43 9.30 -15.25 4.94
C ASP A 43 8.53 -15.22 3.61
N PHE A 44 7.50 -14.37 3.51
CA PHE A 44 6.76 -14.19 2.26
C PHE A 44 7.46 -13.19 1.34
N HIS A 45 7.83 -13.62 0.13
CA HIS A 45 8.31 -12.73 -0.94
C HIS A 45 7.30 -12.74 -2.08
N ARG A 46 6.87 -11.55 -2.50
CA ARG A 46 6.10 -11.43 -3.73
C ARG A 46 7.06 -11.57 -4.91
N ALA A 47 6.84 -12.57 -5.78
CA ALA A 47 7.55 -12.65 -7.04
C ALA A 47 7.19 -11.41 -7.88
N SER A 48 8.19 -10.57 -8.16
CA SER A 48 8.02 -9.45 -9.07
C SER A 48 8.14 -9.98 -10.49
N ASP A 49 7.01 -10.22 -11.14
CA ASP A 49 6.99 -10.39 -12.59
C ASP A 49 7.27 -9.00 -13.18
N ILE A 50 8.51 -8.78 -13.62
CA ILE A 50 8.91 -7.64 -14.46
C ILE A 50 8.52 -7.95 -15.90
#